data_AF-A0A535EGH4-F1
#
_entry.id   AF-A0A535EGH4-F1
#
_cell.length_a   1.000
_cell.length_b   1.000
_cell.length_c   1.000
_cell.angle_alpha   90.00
_cell.angle_beta   90.00
_cell.angle_gamma   90.00
#
_symmetry.space_group_name_H-M   'P 1'
#
loop_
_entity.id
_entity.type
_entity.pdbx_description
1 polymer ?
#
loop_
_entity_poly.entity_id
_entity_poly.type
_entity_poly.pdbx_seq_one_letter_code
_entity_poly.pdbx_strand_id
1 'polypeptide(L)'
;MWVAFFWLLFADRLDDFWRWVTQLPILVEIVVWIVFFPWMLGTWVWNSSWPDLLRVALVVSFAVCWTVVSIPRPRRTPQIDCRRVS
;
A
#
# COMPACT_ATOMS: atom_id res chain seq x y z
N MET A 1 5.43 -0.80 -7.40
CA MET A 1 5.00 -1.56 -6.20
C MET A 1 3.83 -2.47 -6.48
N TRP A 2 2.61 -2.00 -6.79
CA TRP A 2 1.43 -2.87 -7.02
C TRP A 2 1.59 -4.00 -8.05
N VAL A 3 2.40 -3.82 -9.09
CA VAL A 3 2.68 -4.86 -10.08
C VAL A 3 3.28 -6.12 -9.44
N ALA A 4 4.14 -5.97 -8.43
CA ALA A 4 4.70 -7.12 -7.72
C ALA A 4 3.61 -7.82 -6.87
N PHE A 5 2.62 -7.10 -6.34
CA PHE A 5 1.51 -7.71 -5.59
C PHE A 5 0.68 -8.60 -6.50
N PHE A 6 0.26 -8.06 -7.65
CA PHE A 6 -0.48 -8.81 -8.66
C PHE A 6 0.35 -9.98 -9.18
N TRP A 7 1.65 -9.80 -9.38
CA TRP A 7 2.53 -10.89 -9.79
C TRP A 7 2.56 -12.03 -8.75
N LEU A 8 2.75 -11.74 -7.47
CA LEU A 8 2.73 -12.76 -6.41
C LEU A 8 1.36 -13.44 -6.26
N LEU A 9 0.27 -12.67 -6.43
CA LEU A 9 -1.10 -13.18 -6.41
C LEU A 9 -1.36 -14.13 -7.58
N PHE A 10 -0.98 -13.76 -8.81
CA PHE A 10 -1.12 -14.62 -10.00
C PHE A 10 -0.16 -15.82 -9.98
N ALA A 11 0.98 -15.70 -9.30
CA ALA A 11 1.95 -16.77 -9.17
C ALA A 11 1.63 -17.76 -8.02
N ASP A 12 0.53 -17.54 -7.28
CA ASP A 12 0.16 -18.33 -6.08
C ASP A 12 1.26 -18.35 -5.00
N ARG A 13 2.18 -17.37 -5.03
CA ARG A 13 3.30 -17.24 -4.08
C ARG A 13 2.97 -16.35 -2.90
N LEU A 14 1.73 -15.87 -2.83
CA LEU A 14 1.27 -14.96 -1.79
C LEU A 14 1.33 -15.62 -0.40
N ASP A 15 0.98 -16.90 -0.30
CA ASP A 15 1.05 -17.69 0.94
C ASP A 15 2.48 -17.95 1.41
N ASP A 16 3.39 -18.24 0.49
CA ASP A 16 4.82 -18.42 0.81
C ASP A 16 5.42 -17.13 1.37
N PHE A 17 5.09 -15.98 0.76
CA PHE A 17 5.53 -14.68 1.23
C PHE A 17 4.91 -14.33 2.59
N TRP A 18 3.63 -14.64 2.79
CA TRP A 18 2.94 -14.43 4.06
C TRP A 18 3.56 -15.23 5.20
N ARG A 19 3.85 -16.52 4.99
CA ARG A 19 4.56 -17.36 5.96
C ARG A 19 5.95 -16.82 6.26
N TRP A 20 6.68 -16.37 5.25
CA TRP A 20 7.99 -15.78 5.46
C TRP A 20 7.91 -14.54 6.34
N VAL A 21 7.00 -13.60 6.06
CA VAL A 21 6.83 -12.39 6.87
C VAL A 21 6.40 -12.69 8.30
N THR A 22 5.48 -13.63 8.51
CA THR A 22 5.02 -14.04 9.86
C THR A 22 6.04 -14.86 10.65
N GLN A 23 7.11 -15.34 9.99
CA GLN A 23 8.26 -15.96 10.66
C GLN A 23 9.34 -14.95 11.09
N LEU A 24 9.22 -13.68 10.72
CA LEU A 24 10.18 -12.65 11.15
C LEU A 24 9.93 -12.21 12.61
N PRO A 25 10.96 -11.71 13.31
CA PRO A 25 10.79 -11.14 14.65
C PRO A 25 9.76 -10.00 14.65
N ILE A 26 8.94 -9.95 15.70
CA ILE A 26 7.74 -9.11 15.82
C ILE A 26 7.96 -7.63 15.45
N LEU A 27 9.14 -7.08 15.76
CA LEU A 27 9.50 -5.69 15.45
C LEU A 27 9.60 -5.46 13.94
N VAL A 28 10.21 -6.40 13.21
CA VAL A 28 10.35 -6.30 11.77
C VAL A 28 9.01 -6.57 11.10
N GLU A 29 8.22 -7.51 11.62
CA GLU A 29 6.84 -7.73 11.18
C GLU A 29 6.02 -6.44 11.28
N ILE A 30 6.08 -5.72 12.41
CA ILE A 30 5.35 -4.45 12.60
C ILE A 30 5.83 -3.37 11.61
N VAL A 31 7.14 -3.24 11.39
CA VAL A 31 7.67 -2.26 10.43
C VAL A 31 7.23 -2.60 9.01
N VAL A 32 7.27 -3.88 8.62
CA VAL A 32 6.79 -4.35 7.32
C VAL A 32 5.29 -4.12 7.20
N TRP A 33 4.51 -4.39 8.25
CA TRP A 33 3.09 -4.04 8.32
C TRP A 33 2.85 -2.55 8.13
N ILE A 34 3.67 -1.65 8.69
CA ILE A 34 3.46 -0.20 8.53
C ILE A 34 3.81 0.25 7.10
N VAL A 35 4.92 -0.24 6.54
CA VAL A 35 5.40 0.18 5.21
C VAL A 35 4.60 -0.47 4.08
N PHE A 36 4.23 -1.73 4.25
CA PHE A 36 3.49 -2.56 3.29
C PHE A 36 2.09 -2.90 3.81
N PHE A 37 1.50 -2.03 4.65
CA PHE A 37 0.15 -2.16 5.18
C PHE A 37 -0.89 -2.56 4.13
N PRO A 38 -0.97 -1.89 2.96
CA PRO A 38 -1.91 -2.27 1.91
C PRO A 38 -1.70 -3.70 1.39
N TRP A 39 -0.46 -4.19 1.36
CA TRP A 39 -0.16 -5.56 0.92
C TRP A 39 -0.53 -6.59 1.99
N MET A 40 -0.14 -6.37 3.25
CA MET A 40 -0.43 -7.30 4.35
C MET A 40 -1.94 -7.45 4.55
N LEU A 41 -2.69 -6.34 4.44
CA LEU A 41 -4.15 -6.40 4.52
C LEU A 41 -4.76 -7.15 3.33
N GLY A 42 -4.25 -6.92 2.11
CA GLY A 42 -4.70 -7.65 0.91
C GLY A 42 -4.52 -9.16 1.05
N THR A 43 -3.35 -9.59 1.53
CA THR A 43 -3.05 -11.01 1.78
C THR A 43 -3.91 -11.58 2.90
N TRP A 44 -4.11 -10.83 4.00
CA TRP A 44 -4.97 -11.26 5.11
C TRP A 44 -6.43 -11.41 4.67
N VAL A 45 -6.93 -10.45 3.88
CA VAL A 45 -8.29 -10.46 3.32
C VAL A 45 -8.48 -11.60 2.32
N TRP A 46 -7.45 -11.95 1.55
CA TRP A 46 -7.48 -13.09 0.63
C TRP A 46 -7.50 -14.44 1.37
N ASN A 47 -6.79 -14.53 2.49
CA ASN A 47 -6.79 -15.73 3.34
C ASN A 47 -8.07 -15.84 4.20
N SER A 48 -8.72 -14.72 4.51
CA SER A 48 -9.97 -14.69 5.29
C SER A 48 -11.16 -15.07 4.41
N SER A 49 -12.12 -15.87 4.92
CA SER A 49 -13.27 -16.46 4.19
C SER A 49 -14.38 -15.48 3.77
N TRP A 50 -14.03 -14.26 3.42
CA TRP A 50 -14.97 -13.17 3.11
C TRP A 50 -15.39 -13.20 1.64
N PRO A 51 -16.58 -12.66 1.31
CA PRO A 51 -17.06 -12.56 -0.07
C PRO A 51 -16.09 -11.78 -0.95
N ASP A 52 -15.83 -12.29 -2.16
CA ASP A 52 -14.78 -11.78 -3.08
C ASP A 52 -14.95 -10.30 -3.44
N LEU A 53 -16.19 -9.82 -3.53
CA LEU A 53 -16.51 -8.40 -3.76
C LEU A 53 -15.93 -7.49 -2.67
N LEU A 54 -16.00 -7.92 -1.41
CA LEU A 54 -15.46 -7.14 -0.30
C LEU A 54 -13.92 -7.14 -0.32
N ARG A 55 -13.32 -8.27 -0.73
CA ARG A 55 -11.87 -8.38 -0.92
C ARG A 55 -11.37 -7.36 -1.94
N VAL A 56 -12.04 -7.30 -3.10
CA VAL A 56 -11.68 -6.37 -4.19
C VAL A 56 -11.90 -4.92 -3.76
N ALA A 57 -13.01 -4.58 -3.12
CA ALA A 57 -13.31 -3.22 -2.67
C ALA A 57 -12.26 -2.67 -1.69
N LEU A 58 -11.80 -3.52 -0.75
CA LEU A 58 -10.73 -3.16 0.19
C LEU A 58 -9.40 -2.93 -0.54
N VAL A 59 -9.00 -3.85 -1.42
CA VAL A 59 -7.75 -3.69 -2.21
C VAL A 59 -7.78 -2.39 -3.02
N VAL A 60 -8.89 -2.09 -3.69
CA VAL A 60 -9.04 -0.89 -4.52
C VAL A 60 -9.00 0.39 -3.69
N SER A 61 -9.75 0.45 -2.59
CA SER A 61 -9.79 1.65 -1.73
C SER A 61 -8.42 1.96 -1.11
N PHE A 62 -7.67 0.93 -0.68
CA PHE A 62 -6.30 1.11 -0.20
C PHE A 62 -5.32 1.48 -1.32
N ALA A 63 -5.46 0.88 -2.51
CA ALA A 63 -4.66 1.27 -3.67
C ALA A 63 -4.84 2.75 -4.01
N VAL A 64 -6.08 3.23 -4.01
CA VAL A 64 -6.39 4.65 -4.24
C VAL A 64 -5.84 5.51 -3.12
N CYS A 65 -6.10 5.16 -1.85
CA CYS A 65 -5.63 5.93 -0.70
C CYS A 65 -4.10 6.07 -0.68
N TRP A 66 -3.39 4.95 -0.90
CA TRP A 66 -1.93 4.93 -0.95
C TRP A 66 -1.37 5.68 -2.16
N THR A 67 -2.01 5.56 -3.32
CA THR A 67 -1.62 6.32 -4.52
C THR A 67 -1.78 7.82 -4.29
N VAL A 68 -2.87 8.25 -3.64
CA VAL A 68 -3.08 9.66 -3.28
C VAL A 68 -2.05 10.18 -2.27
N VAL A 69 -1.68 9.37 -1.27
CA VAL A 69 -0.65 9.73 -0.28
C VAL A 69 0.74 9.82 -0.91
N SER A 70 1.06 8.93 -1.84
CA SER A 70 2.37 8.88 -2.50
C SER A 70 2.56 9.96 -3.56
N ILE A 71 1.49 10.61 -4.05
CA ILE A 71 1.62 11.79 -4.89
C ILE A 71 2.18 12.93 -4.03
N PRO A 72 3.43 13.37 -4.26
CA PRO A 72 4.01 14.47 -3.51
C PRO A 72 3.23 15.72 -3.91
N ARG A 73 2.48 16.30 -2.98
CA ARG A 73 1.79 17.56 -3.24
C ARG A 73 2.86 18.61 -3.59
N PRO A 74 2.83 19.23 -4.78
CA PRO A 74 3.74 20.31 -5.07
C PRO A 74 3.49 21.41 -4.04
N ARG A 75 4.49 21.69 -3.21
CA ARG A 75 4.46 22.87 -2.34
C ARG A 75 4.26 24.05 -3.28
N ARG A 76 3.13 24.76 -3.16
CA ARG A 76 2.99 26.06 -3.81
C ARG A 76 4.04 26.97 -3.19
N THR A 77 5.15 27.14 -3.88
CA THR A 77 6.15 28.16 -3.55
C THR A 77 5.42 29.51 -3.60
N PRO A 78 5.40 30.30 -2.51
CA PRO A 78 4.85 31.65 -2.54
C PRO A 78 5.57 32.42 -3.66
N GLN A 79 4.82 32.79 -4.71
CA GLN A 79 5.34 33.62 -5.77
C GLN A 79 5.47 35.01 -5.17
N ILE A 80 6.69 35.35 -4.74
CA ILE A 80 7.00 36.72 -4.31
C ILE A 80 6.91 37.57 -5.57
N ASP A 81 5.77 38.22 -5.71
CA ASP A 81 5.49 39.16 -6.79
C ASP A 81 6.34 40.41 -6.59
N CYS A 82 7.47 40.47 -7.28
CA CYS A 82 8.37 41.63 -7.30
C CYS A 82 7.74 42.86 -8.00
N ARG A 83 6.52 42.77 -8.55
CA ARG A 83 5.86 43.86 -9.28
C ARG A 83 5.32 44.98 -8.39
N ARG A 84 5.48 44.90 -7.07
CA ARG A 84 5.01 45.91 -6.11
C ARG A 84 6.06 46.98 -5.75
N VAL A 85 7.27 46.93 -6.31
CA VAL A 85 8.41 47.78 -5.89
C VAL A 85 8.95 48.69 -7.01
N SER A 86 8.19 48.92 -8.09
CA SER A 86 8.53 49.89 -9.14
C SER A 86 7.41 50.90 -9.31
#